data_AF-A0A0C2FLG5-F1
#
_entry.id   AF-A0A0C2FLG5-F1
#
_cell.length_a   1.000
_cell.length_b   1.000
_cell.length_c   1.000
_cell.angle_alpha   90.00
_cell.angle_beta   90.00
_cell.angle_gamma   90.00
#
_symmetry.space_group_name_H-M   'P 1'
#
loop_
_entity.id
_entity.type
_entity.pdbx_description
1 polymer ?
#
loop_
_entity_poly.entity_id
_entity_poly.type
_entity_poly.pdbx_seq_one_letter_code
_entity_poly.pdbx_strand_id
1 'polypeptide(L)'
;MATIARRASNRWFEEITTKGMSQADLNRYYASLGVSHYARMAWDTTEYFGCAAYKCPNFINAVCHYFGGGEEGGQIYKMGPNCNRCATIGRSNLKEL
;
A
#
# COMPACT_ATOMS: atom_id res chain seq x y z
N MET A 1 -8.96 -14.58 -13.67
CA MET A 1 -8.59 -13.30 -13.01
C MET A 1 -8.32 -13.45 -11.52
N ALA A 2 -9.21 -14.06 -10.72
CA ALA A 2 -9.06 -14.18 -9.26
C ALA A 2 -7.71 -14.76 -8.78
N THR A 3 -7.16 -15.79 -9.45
CA THR A 3 -5.87 -16.38 -9.08
C THR A 3 -4.70 -15.40 -9.21
N ILE A 4 -4.70 -14.56 -10.25
CA ILE A 4 -3.63 -13.58 -10.49
C ILE A 4 -3.73 -12.44 -9.48
N ALA A 5 -4.94 -11.90 -9.28
CA ALA A 5 -5.17 -10.87 -8.26
C ALA A 5 -4.70 -11.35 -6.88
N ARG A 6 -5.11 -12.54 -6.45
CA ARG A 6 -4.68 -13.12 -5.16
C ARG A 6 -3.16 -13.28 -5.07
N ARG A 7 -2.52 -13.87 -6.09
CA ARG A 7 -1.07 -14.10 -6.06
C ARG A 7 -0.27 -12.81 -6.03
N ALA A 8 -0.67 -11.82 -6.82
CA ALA A 8 -0.02 -10.51 -6.87
C ALA A 8 -0.17 -9.79 -5.53
N SER A 9 -1.39 -9.65 -5.03
CA SER A 9 -1.67 -8.98 -3.75
C SER A 9 -0.98 -9.66 -2.57
N ASN A 10 -1.00 -10.99 -2.49
CA ASN A 10 -0.31 -11.70 -1.41
C ASN A 10 1.20 -11.49 -1.47
N ARG A 11 1.81 -11.64 -2.65
CA ARG A 11 3.26 -11.45 -2.82
C ARG A 11 3.71 -10.05 -2.41
N TRP A 12 2.95 -9.03 -2.77
CA TRP A 12 3.23 -7.64 -2.39
C TRP A 12 3.04 -7.41 -0.90
N PHE A 13 1.98 -7.95 -0.30
CA PHE A 13 1.71 -7.77 1.11
C PHE A 13 2.72 -8.50 2.00
N GLU A 14 3.22 -9.66 1.57
CA GLU A 14 4.21 -10.48 2.28
C GLU A 14 5.58 -9.81 2.46
N GLU A 15 5.83 -8.67 1.82
CA GLU A 15 7.04 -7.87 2.06
C GLU A 15 7.20 -7.48 3.53
N ILE A 16 6.11 -7.14 4.23
CA ILE A 16 6.19 -6.77 5.65
C ILE A 16 6.69 -7.93 6.52
N THR A 17 6.30 -9.16 6.19
CA THR A 17 6.69 -10.35 6.95
C THR A 17 8.11 -10.78 6.61
N THR A 18 8.54 -10.59 5.35
CA THR A 18 9.84 -11.08 4.87
C THR A 18 10.97 -10.07 5.01
N LYS A 19 10.67 -8.76 5.00
CA LYS A 19 11.66 -7.67 5.10
C LYS A 19 11.57 -6.92 6.43
N GLY A 20 10.37 -6.81 7.00
CA GLY A 20 10.14 -6.13 8.27
C GLY A 20 10.12 -4.61 8.17
N MET A 21 9.55 -3.97 9.19
CA MET A 21 9.59 -2.53 9.42
C MET A 21 9.57 -2.24 10.92
N SER A 22 10.12 -1.09 11.31
CA SER A 22 10.13 -0.66 12.71
C SER A 22 8.87 0.14 13.07
N GLN A 23 8.10 -0.35 14.03
CA GLN A 23 7.04 0.46 14.67
C GLN A 23 7.61 1.57 15.55
N ALA A 24 8.83 1.40 16.08
CA ALA A 24 9.52 2.43 16.86
C ALA A 24 9.86 3.65 15.99
N ASP A 25 10.09 3.45 14.69
CA ASP A 25 10.22 4.52 13.69
C ASP A 25 8.86 4.90 13.07
N LEU A 26 7.79 4.79 13.86
CA LEU A 26 6.46 5.25 13.51
C LEU A 26 5.89 4.67 12.20
N ASN A 27 6.31 3.47 11.78
CA ASN A 27 5.93 2.89 10.48
C ASN A 27 6.26 3.81 9.29
N ARG A 28 7.40 4.51 9.34
CA ARG A 28 7.90 5.27 8.20
C ARG A 28 8.36 4.35 7.07
N TYR A 29 7.96 4.70 5.86
CA TYR A 29 8.36 4.03 4.64
C TYR A 29 9.72 4.54 4.18
N TYR A 30 10.64 3.63 3.88
CA TYR A 30 11.83 3.91 3.11
C TYR A 30 12.01 2.84 2.03
N ALA A 31 12.25 3.26 0.78
CA ALA A 31 12.42 2.35 -0.35
C ALA A 31 13.56 1.36 -0.13
N SER A 32 14.60 1.74 0.63
CA SER A 32 15.74 0.90 0.99
C SER A 32 15.36 -0.35 1.79
N LEU A 33 14.21 -0.36 2.47
CA LEU A 33 13.69 -1.52 3.19
C LEU A 33 13.13 -2.61 2.26
N GLY A 34 12.87 -2.28 0.99
CA GLY A 34 12.32 -3.23 0.01
C GLY A 34 10.86 -3.62 0.28
N VAL A 35 10.09 -2.71 0.89
CA VAL A 35 8.67 -2.90 1.27
C VAL A 35 7.73 -1.96 0.49
N SER A 36 8.14 -1.52 -0.69
CA SER A 36 7.42 -0.50 -1.47
C SER A 36 6.01 -0.92 -1.87
N HIS A 37 5.78 -2.20 -2.15
CA HIS A 37 4.45 -2.67 -2.53
C HIS A 37 3.54 -2.76 -1.30
N TYR A 38 4.06 -3.32 -0.20
CA TYR A 38 3.34 -3.31 1.07
C TYR A 38 2.97 -1.89 1.52
N ALA A 39 3.92 -0.95 1.44
CA ALA A 39 3.70 0.44 1.82
C ALA A 39 2.55 1.07 1.03
N ARG A 40 2.47 0.84 -0.29
CA ARG A 40 1.35 1.32 -1.12
C ARG A 40 0.02 0.67 -0.74
N MET A 41 0.01 -0.63 -0.45
CA MET A 41 -1.20 -1.37 -0.07
C MET A 41 -1.76 -0.97 1.30
N ALA A 42 -0.90 -0.66 2.26
CA ALA A 42 -1.27 -0.40 3.65
C ALA A 42 -1.40 1.10 3.98
N TRP A 43 -1.22 1.99 2.99
CA TRP A 43 -1.21 3.43 3.21
C TRP A 43 -2.58 3.96 3.64
N ASP A 44 -2.68 4.56 4.83
CA ASP A 44 -3.97 4.82 5.49
C ASP A 44 -4.84 5.90 4.82
N THR A 45 -4.23 6.79 4.03
CA THR A 45 -4.96 7.80 3.24
C THR A 45 -5.29 7.37 1.81
N THR A 46 -4.89 6.17 1.38
CA THR A 46 -5.17 5.69 0.02
C THR A 46 -6.56 5.07 -0.04
N GLU A 47 -7.50 5.78 -0.65
CA GLU A 47 -8.90 5.36 -0.74
C GLU A 47 -9.24 4.70 -2.08
N TYR A 48 -8.51 5.05 -3.14
CA TYR A 48 -8.79 4.60 -4.49
C TYR A 48 -7.58 3.87 -5.07
N PHE A 49 -7.86 2.74 -5.69
CA PHE A 49 -6.87 1.99 -6.45
C PHE A 49 -7.56 1.26 -7.61
N GLY A 50 -6.80 1.00 -8.67
CA GLY A 50 -7.26 0.28 -9.85
C GLY A 50 -6.20 -0.71 -10.30
N CYS A 51 -6.62 -1.91 -10.68
CA CYS A 51 -5.71 -2.98 -11.07
C CYS A 51 -6.06 -3.56 -12.42
N ALA A 52 -5.04 -4.01 -13.15
CA ALA A 52 -5.17 -4.73 -14.39
C ALA A 52 -4.20 -5.91 -14.43
N ALA A 53 -4.58 -6.96 -15.16
CA ALA A 53 -3.68 -8.04 -15.49
C ALA A 53 -3.72 -8.31 -16.99
N TYR A 54 -2.54 -8.46 -17.59
CA TYR A 54 -2.39 -8.71 -19.02
C TYR A 54 -1.48 -9.92 -19.24
N LYS A 55 -1.87 -10.79 -20.19
CA LYS A 55 -1.08 -11.94 -20.58
C LYS A 55 -0.11 -11.53 -21.68
N CYS A 56 1.16 -11.35 -21.33
CA CYS A 56 2.27 -11.20 -22.27
C CYS A 56 2.64 -12.58 -22.86
N PRO A 57 3.49 -12.64 -23.91
CA PRO A 57 3.89 -13.91 -24.53
C PRO A 57 4.46 -14.94 -23.54
N ASN A 58 5.29 -14.49 -22.58
CA ASN A 58 6.05 -15.38 -21.68
C ASN A 58 5.66 -15.25 -20.19
N PHE A 59 4.82 -14.30 -19.83
CA PHE A 59 4.46 -14.03 -18.44
C PHE A 59 3.11 -13.32 -18.34
N ILE A 60 2.56 -13.25 -17.13
CA ILE A 60 1.40 -12.42 -16.83
C ILE A 60 1.88 -11.20 -16.05
N ASN A 61 1.61 -10.02 -16.58
CA ASN A 61 1.90 -8.77 -15.89
C ASN A 61 0.66 -8.35 -15.09
N ALA A 62 0.81 -8.13 -13.79
CA ALA A 62 -0.24 -7.63 -12.90
C ALA A 62 0.21 -6.28 -12.33
N VAL A 63 -0.62 -5.26 -12.53
CA VAL A 63 -0.31 -3.88 -12.15
C VAL A 63 -1.47 -3.33 -11.34
N CYS A 64 -1.17 -2.64 -10.24
CA CYS A 64 -2.12 -1.84 -9.50
C CYS A 64 -1.59 -0.41 -9.38
N HIS A 65 -2.46 0.56 -9.64
CA HIS A 65 -2.22 1.97 -9.37
C HIS A 65 -3.01 2.38 -8.13
N TYR A 66 -2.38 3.21 -7.30
CA TYR A 66 -2.95 3.74 -6.06
C TYR A 66 -3.00 5.26 -6.17
N PHE A 67 -4.12 5.86 -5.77
CA PHE A 67 -4.27 7.30 -5.73
C PHE A 67 -3.68 7.84 -4.41
N GLY A 68 -2.45 8.33 -4.48
CA GLY A 68 -1.69 8.83 -3.33
C GLY A 68 -0.81 7.77 -2.65
N GLY A 69 -0.21 8.19 -1.53
CA GLY A 69 0.64 7.37 -0.68
C GLY A 69 1.99 6.97 -1.28
N GLY A 70 2.80 6.28 -0.48
CA GLY A 70 4.11 5.77 -0.88
C GLY A 70 5.19 6.84 -1.02
N GLU A 71 5.06 7.94 -0.28
CA GLU A 71 6.06 9.01 -0.20
C GLU A 71 7.24 8.58 0.70
N GLU A 72 8.47 8.75 0.22
CA GLU A 72 9.68 8.40 0.97
C GLU A 72 9.74 9.17 2.31
N GLY A 73 10.00 8.45 3.41
CA GLY A 73 9.99 8.99 4.77
C GLY A 73 8.58 9.24 5.34
N GLY A 74 7.52 9.04 4.57
CA GLY A 74 6.13 9.18 5.02
C GLY A 74 5.69 8.01 5.91
N GLN A 75 4.81 8.30 6.87
CA GLN A 75 4.21 7.27 7.73
C GLN A 75 3.10 6.53 6.96
N ILE A 76 3.21 5.20 6.87
CA ILE A 76 2.27 4.37 6.10
C ILE A 76 0.88 4.39 6.77
N TYR A 77 0.83 4.21 8.09
CA TYR A 77 -0.40 4.33 8.85
C TYR A 77 -0.14 4.77 10.28
N LYS A 78 -1.11 5.50 10.85
CA LYS A 78 -1.07 5.91 12.25
C LYS A 78 -1.34 4.73 13.19
N MET A 79 -0.41 4.48 14.11
CA MET A 79 -0.60 3.47 15.16
C MET A 79 -1.63 3.90 16.21
N GLY A 80 -2.37 2.93 16.75
CA GLY A 80 -3.33 3.12 17.81
C GLY A 80 -4.45 2.08 17.76
N PRO A 81 -5.43 2.15 18.70
CA PRO A 81 -6.61 1.31 18.63
C PRO A 81 -7.41 1.56 17.35
N ASN A 82 -8.13 0.53 16.91
CA ASN A 82 -8.97 0.60 15.72
C ASN A 82 -10.00 1.75 15.81
N CYS A 83 -10.28 2.36 14.66
CA CYS A 83 -11.34 3.36 14.48
C CYS A 83 -11.22 4.70 15.24
N ASN A 84 -10.22 4.88 16.12
CA ASN A 84 -10.08 6.10 16.92
C ASN A 84 -9.75 7.37 16.12
N ARG A 85 -9.41 7.24 14.82
CA ARG A 85 -9.02 8.36 13.95
C ARG A 85 -9.71 8.37 12.58
N CYS A 86 -10.74 7.55 12.36
CA CYS A 86 -11.45 7.47 11.07
C CYS A 86 -12.02 8.81 10.59
N ALA A 87 -12.45 9.68 11.51
CA ALA A 87 -12.96 11.01 11.14
C ALA A 87 -11.88 12.01 10.65
N THR A 88 -10.60 11.65 10.77
CA THR A 88 -9.45 12.55 10.50
C THR A 88 -8.50 12.03 9.42
N ILE A 89 -8.54 10.74 9.12
CA ILE A 89 -7.78 10.11 8.03
C ILE A 89 -8.65 10.22 6.75
N GLY A 90 -8.08 10.64 5.62
CA GLY A 90 -8.79 10.76 4.31
C GLY A 90 -9.49 12.10 4.02
N ARG A 91 -9.82 12.90 5.04
CA ARG A 91 -10.55 14.18 4.84
C ARG A 91 -9.77 15.33 4.20
N SER A 92 -8.45 15.25 4.08
CA SER A 92 -7.65 16.38 3.55
C SER A 92 -7.80 16.61 2.05
N ASN A 93 -8.27 15.60 1.30
CA ASN A 93 -8.25 15.62 -0.17
C ASN A 93 -9.65 15.76 -0.80
N LEU A 94 -10.71 15.88 0.02
CA LEU A 94 -12.08 16.21 -0.42
C LEU A 94 -12.28 17.70 -0.74
N LYS A 95 -11.21 18.51 -0.74
CA LYS A 95 -11.25 19.95 -1.06
C LYS A 95 -10.94 20.27 -2.53
N GLU A 96 -10.66 19.27 -3.36
CA GLU A 96 -10.32 19.45 -4.79
C GLU A 96 -11.26 18.69 -5.74
N LEU A 97 -12.54 18.59 -5.38
CA LEU A 97 -13.65 18.30 -6.30
C LEU A 97 -14.73 19.38 -6.18
#